data_AF-A0A928GW78-F1
#
_entry.id   AF-A0A928GW78-F1
#
_cell.length_a   1.000
_cell.length_b   1.000
_cell.length_c   1.000
_cell.angle_alpha   90.00
_cell.angle_beta   90.00
_cell.angle_gamma   90.00
#
_symmetry.space_group_name_H-M   'P 1'
#
loop_
_entity.id
_entity.type
_entity.pdbx_description
1 polymer ?
#
loop_
_entity_poly.entity_id
_entity_poly.type
_entity_poly.pdbx_seq_one_letter_code
_entity_poly.pdbx_strand_id
1 'polypeptide(L)'
;MALHTIKSSTNDDIFDKSGATKPLSKYKMPEKESDPKTMYQLIKDELFLDGNSRQNLATFCQTYAEDEIHRLMDDCIDKNMIDKDEYPQTAEIESRCVNIIADMWHADPKEAIGTSTT
;
A
#
# COMPACT_ATOMS: atom_id res chain seq x y z
N MET A 1 -45.37 7.96 -28.26
CA MET A 1 -44.59 8.33 -27.05
C MET A 1 -43.36 7.44 -27.02
N ALA A 2 -42.18 7.97 -27.35
CA ALA A 2 -40.95 7.19 -27.37
C ALA A 2 -40.36 7.15 -25.94
N LEU A 3 -40.22 5.95 -25.39
CA LEU A 3 -39.78 5.64 -24.01
C LEU A 3 -38.26 5.41 -23.90
N HIS A 4 -37.46 6.15 -24.67
CA HIS A 4 -36.01 6.10 -24.56
C HIS A 4 -35.43 7.36 -25.18
N THR A 5 -35.49 8.44 -24.40
CA THR A 5 -34.50 9.51 -24.55
C THR A 5 -33.16 8.85 -24.29
N ILE A 6 -32.36 8.64 -25.34
CA ILE A 6 -30.95 8.32 -25.19
C ILE A 6 -30.38 9.48 -24.38
N LYS A 7 -30.12 9.24 -23.08
CA LYS A 7 -29.32 10.17 -22.29
C LYS A 7 -28.01 10.28 -23.04
N SER A 8 -27.75 11.48 -23.56
CA SER A 8 -26.47 11.92 -24.11
C SER A 8 -25.37 11.17 -23.39
N SER A 9 -24.56 10.44 -24.14
CA SER A 9 -23.37 9.72 -23.68
C SER A 9 -22.56 10.62 -22.76
N THR A 10 -22.78 10.53 -21.46
CA THR A 10 -21.79 10.96 -20.48
C THR A 10 -20.67 9.97 -20.67
N ASN A 11 -19.62 10.40 -21.37
CA ASN A 11 -18.36 9.66 -21.44
C ASN A 11 -17.99 9.27 -20.00
N ASP A 12 -18.04 7.98 -19.69
CA ASP A 12 -17.63 7.43 -18.40
C ASP A 12 -16.09 7.42 -18.25
N ASP A 13 -15.38 8.09 -19.16
CA ASP A 13 -13.94 8.24 -19.12
C ASP A 13 -13.52 9.00 -17.86
N ILE A 14 -12.58 8.43 -17.12
CA ILE A 14 -12.03 8.96 -15.87
C ILE A 14 -11.48 10.37 -16.07
N PHE A 15 -10.92 10.67 -17.26
CA PHE A 15 -10.31 11.95 -17.57
C PHE A 15 -11.31 13.03 -18.04
N ASP A 16 -12.57 12.66 -18.34
CA ASP A 16 -13.65 13.58 -18.72
C ASP A 16 -14.55 13.95 -17.50
N LYS A 17 -14.30 13.33 -16.33
CA LYS A 17 -15.01 13.66 -15.09
C LYS A 17 -14.52 14.99 -14.53
N SER A 18 -15.46 15.82 -14.07
CA SER A 18 -15.20 17.17 -13.50
C SER A 18 -14.26 17.21 -12.29
N GLY A 19 -13.98 16.06 -11.66
CA GLY A 19 -12.98 15.92 -10.60
C GLY A 19 -11.54 15.85 -11.13
N ALA A 20 -11.31 15.36 -12.35
CA ALA A 20 -9.98 15.24 -12.95
C ALA A 20 -9.42 16.57 -13.49
N THR A 21 -10.27 17.58 -13.66
CA THR A 21 -9.89 18.90 -14.20
C THR A 21 -9.47 19.91 -13.13
N LYS A 22 -9.47 19.51 -11.84
CA LYS A 22 -9.08 20.36 -10.72
C LYS A 22 -7.95 19.69 -9.93
N PRO A 23 -6.99 20.46 -9.40
CA PRO A 23 -5.94 19.90 -8.56
C PRO A 23 -6.53 19.25 -7.31
N LEU A 24 -5.91 18.17 -6.83
CA LEU A 24 -6.28 17.51 -5.58
C LEU A 24 -6.16 18.49 -4.41
N SER A 25 -7.05 18.36 -3.43
CA SER A 25 -7.04 19.23 -2.25
C SER A 25 -5.81 18.97 -1.39
N LYS A 26 -5.06 20.03 -1.06
CA LYS A 26 -3.80 19.92 -0.30
C LYS A 26 -3.91 20.30 1.17
N TYR A 27 -4.92 21.11 1.54
CA TYR A 27 -4.96 21.78 2.84
C TYR A 27 -6.28 21.63 3.60
N LYS A 28 -7.34 21.14 2.95
CA LYS A 28 -8.67 20.98 3.55
C LYS A 28 -9.33 19.71 3.07
N MET A 29 -10.14 19.09 3.93
CA MET A 29 -11.00 17.99 3.52
C MET A 29 -12.00 18.47 2.44
N PRO A 30 -12.16 17.76 1.32
CA PRO A 30 -13.20 18.07 0.33
C PRO A 30 -14.59 17.96 0.95
N GLU A 31 -15.51 18.86 0.58
CA GLU A 31 -16.90 18.86 1.07
C GLU A 31 -17.74 17.71 0.50
N LYS A 32 -17.29 17.11 -0.61
CA LYS A 32 -18.01 16.05 -1.32
C LYS A 32 -17.09 14.87 -1.56
N GLU A 33 -17.68 13.68 -1.55
CA GLU A 33 -17.01 12.47 -1.99
C GLU A 33 -16.66 12.51 -3.48
N SER A 34 -15.70 11.68 -3.87
CA SER A 34 -15.24 11.54 -5.25
C SER A 34 -15.23 10.06 -5.63
N ASP A 35 -15.38 9.79 -6.93
CA ASP A 35 -15.33 8.43 -7.45
C ASP A 35 -13.98 7.76 -7.12
N PRO A 36 -13.95 6.60 -6.44
CA PRO A 36 -12.71 5.97 -5.98
C PRO A 36 -11.72 5.67 -7.11
N LYS A 37 -12.21 5.26 -8.29
CA LYS A 37 -11.36 4.96 -9.45
C LYS A 37 -10.66 6.22 -9.99
N THR A 38 -11.40 7.33 -10.03
CA THR A 38 -10.86 8.62 -10.43
C THR A 38 -9.79 9.08 -9.45
N MET A 39 -10.05 8.99 -8.14
CA MET A 39 -9.07 9.38 -7.11
C MET A 39 -7.81 8.51 -7.13
N TYR A 40 -7.97 7.19 -7.30
CA TYR A 40 -6.84 6.28 -7.45
C TYR A 40 -5.94 6.68 -8.63
N GLN A 41 -6.54 6.97 -9.79
CA GLN A 41 -5.79 7.36 -10.98
C GLN A 41 -5.07 8.70 -10.79
N LEU A 42 -5.73 9.71 -10.24
CA LEU A 42 -5.12 11.03 -10.01
C LEU A 42 -3.94 10.95 -9.03
N ILE A 43 -4.06 10.19 -7.93
CA ILE A 43 -2.96 10.00 -6.97
C ILE A 43 -1.83 9.23 -7.63
N LYS A 44 -2.14 8.16 -8.38
CA LYS A 44 -1.15 7.39 -9.13
C LYS A 44 -0.41 8.25 -10.15
N ASP A 45 -1.10 9.18 -10.79
CA ASP A 45 -0.50 10.09 -11.76
C ASP A 45 0.45 11.09 -11.09
N GLU A 46 0.11 11.60 -9.90
CA GLU A 46 1.04 12.41 -9.10
C GLU A 46 2.30 11.63 -8.70
N LEU A 47 2.16 10.34 -8.36
CA LEU A 47 3.29 9.47 -8.01
C LEU A 47 4.22 9.16 -9.19
N PHE A 48 3.81 9.35 -10.46
CA PHE A 48 4.73 9.23 -11.59
C PHE A 48 5.81 10.33 -11.62
N LEU A 49 5.64 11.41 -10.85
CA LEU A 49 6.65 12.44 -10.68
C LEU A 49 7.78 12.00 -9.75
N ASP A 50 7.59 10.93 -8.98
CA ASP A 50 8.68 10.32 -8.21
C ASP A 50 9.71 9.68 -9.15
N GLY A 51 10.96 9.69 -8.70
CA GLY A 51 12.04 9.01 -9.42
C GLY A 51 11.82 7.49 -9.45
N ASN A 52 12.29 6.84 -10.51
CA ASN A 52 12.27 5.38 -10.58
C ASN A 52 13.18 4.79 -9.48
N SER A 53 12.60 4.04 -8.55
CA SER A 53 13.32 3.48 -7.40
C SER A 53 14.49 2.56 -7.81
N ARG A 54 14.41 1.89 -8.97
CA ARG A 54 15.51 1.06 -9.50
C ARG A 54 16.72 1.87 -9.97
N GLN A 55 16.53 3.17 -10.20
CA GLN A 55 17.59 4.12 -10.56
C GLN A 55 18.10 4.90 -9.35
N ASN A 56 17.51 4.71 -8.16
CA ASN A 56 17.97 5.34 -6.94
C ASN A 56 19.19 4.60 -6.37
N LEU A 57 20.38 5.15 -6.61
CA LEU A 57 21.64 4.62 -6.10
C LEU A 57 22.07 5.26 -4.75
N ALA A 58 21.24 6.13 -4.19
CA ALA A 58 21.56 6.86 -2.96
C ALA A 58 21.00 6.17 -1.69
N THR A 59 20.00 5.29 -1.82
CA THR A 59 19.36 4.61 -0.69
C THR A 59 20.03 3.27 -0.36
N PHE A 60 19.99 2.90 0.92
CA PHE A 60 20.31 1.54 1.39
C PHE A 60 19.07 0.63 1.45
N CYS A 61 17.86 1.18 1.29
CA CYS A 61 16.61 0.41 1.36
C CYS A 61 16.40 -0.42 0.08
N GLN A 62 15.69 -1.54 0.22
CA GLN A 62 15.34 -2.44 -0.87
C GLN A 62 14.34 -1.78 -1.85
N THR A 63 14.61 -1.88 -3.16
CA THR A 63 13.77 -1.30 -4.23
C THR A 63 13.24 -2.35 -5.23
N TYR A 64 13.43 -3.63 -4.93
CA TYR A 64 12.96 -4.78 -5.70
C TYR A 64 12.53 -5.90 -4.76
N ALA A 65 11.42 -6.58 -5.07
CA ALA A 65 10.95 -7.77 -4.38
C ALA A 65 10.30 -8.72 -5.40
N GLU A 66 10.34 -10.03 -5.14
CA GLU A 66 9.70 -11.05 -5.96
C GLU A 66 8.17 -11.00 -5.87
N ASP A 67 7.47 -11.56 -6.87
CA ASP A 67 6.00 -11.58 -6.95
C ASP A 67 5.35 -12.31 -5.76
N GLU A 68 6.01 -13.32 -5.21
CA GLU A 68 5.60 -14.01 -3.98
C GLU A 68 5.55 -13.07 -2.78
N ILE A 69 6.52 -12.15 -2.65
CA ILE A 69 6.57 -11.18 -1.55
C ILE A 69 5.42 -10.18 -1.71
N HIS A 70 5.17 -9.70 -2.92
CA HIS A 70 4.04 -8.81 -3.19
C HIS A 70 2.69 -9.44 -2.80
N ARG A 71 2.46 -10.70 -3.17
CA ARG A 71 1.23 -11.43 -2.79
C ARG A 71 1.12 -11.62 -1.28
N LEU A 72 2.21 -12.03 -0.63
CA LEU A 72 2.21 -12.24 0.81
C LEU A 72 1.93 -10.94 1.59
N MET A 73 2.46 -9.80 1.13
CA MET A 73 2.21 -8.49 1.73
C MET A 73 0.76 -8.05 1.54
N ASP A 74 0.16 -8.30 0.38
CA ASP A 74 -1.26 -8.02 0.11
C ASP A 74 -2.18 -8.89 0.99
N ASP A 75 -1.89 -10.19 1.12
CA ASP A 75 -2.60 -11.13 2.00
C ASP A 75 -2.50 -10.76 3.49
N CYS A 76 -1.52 -9.92 3.87
CA CYS A 76 -1.26 -9.51 5.25
C CYS A 76 -1.58 -8.04 5.53
N ILE A 77 -2.13 -7.29 4.56
CA ILE A 77 -2.29 -5.82 4.67
C ILE A 77 -3.20 -5.39 5.82
N ASP A 78 -4.12 -6.24 6.25
CA ASP A 78 -5.07 -6.02 7.34
C ASP A 78 -4.63 -6.59 8.69
N LYS A 79 -3.48 -7.30 8.73
CA LYS A 79 -2.96 -7.92 9.95
C LYS A 79 -2.23 -6.90 10.80
N ASN A 80 -2.65 -6.77 12.06
CA ASN A 80 -2.01 -5.87 13.00
C ASN A 80 -0.91 -6.57 13.80
N MET A 81 0.35 -6.26 13.52
CA MET A 81 1.52 -6.90 14.15
C MET A 81 1.56 -6.77 15.68
N ILE A 82 1.03 -5.67 16.25
CA ILE A 82 1.04 -5.47 17.71
C ILE A 82 -0.02 -6.30 18.44
N ASP A 83 -1.06 -6.73 17.73
CA ASP A 83 -2.17 -7.49 18.28
C ASP A 83 -1.87 -8.99 18.27
N LYS A 84 -1.01 -9.41 19.20
CA LYS A 84 -0.51 -10.80 19.26
C LYS A 84 -1.57 -11.81 19.66
N ASP A 85 -2.64 -11.36 20.32
CA ASP A 85 -3.75 -12.23 20.74
C ASP A 85 -4.66 -12.57 19.54
N GLU A 86 -4.92 -11.60 18.66
CA GLU A 86 -5.72 -11.81 17.44
C GLU A 86 -4.90 -12.51 16.33
N TYR A 87 -3.59 -12.24 16.25
CA TYR A 87 -2.69 -12.78 15.22
C TYR A 87 -1.53 -13.61 15.79
N PRO A 88 -1.81 -14.70 16.55
CA PRO A 88 -0.78 -15.47 17.23
C PRO A 88 0.20 -16.14 16.26
N GLN A 89 -0.24 -16.50 15.06
CA GLN A 89 0.63 -17.10 14.06
C GLN A 89 1.60 -16.08 13.44
N THR A 90 1.19 -14.82 13.31
CA THR A 90 2.06 -13.73 12.87
C THR A 90 3.12 -13.45 13.94
N ALA A 91 2.71 -13.40 15.22
CA ALA A 91 3.63 -13.23 16.35
C ALA A 91 4.64 -14.40 16.45
N GLU A 92 4.20 -15.63 16.22
CA GLU A 92 5.08 -16.80 16.18
C GLU A 92 6.11 -16.72 15.04
N ILE A 93 5.70 -16.23 13.85
CA ILE A 93 6.64 -16.00 12.74
C ILE A 93 7.66 -14.92 13.11
N GLU A 94 7.24 -13.83 13.75
CA GLU A 94 8.14 -12.80 14.28
C GLU A 94 9.16 -13.41 15.27
N SER A 95 8.70 -14.22 16.23
CA SER A 95 9.59 -14.89 17.19
C SER A 95 10.60 -15.81 16.51
N ARG A 96 10.20 -16.52 15.45
CA ARG A 96 11.15 -17.32 14.65
C ARG A 96 12.20 -16.45 13.97
N CYS A 97 11.82 -15.32 13.39
CA CYS A 97 12.77 -14.39 12.79
C CYS A 97 13.77 -13.84 13.81
N VAL A 98 13.32 -13.47 15.01
CA VAL A 98 14.19 -13.04 16.12
C VAL A 98 15.21 -14.13 16.46
N ASN A 99 14.75 -15.38 16.61
CA ASN A 99 15.62 -16.50 16.95
C ASN A 99 16.63 -16.81 15.84
N ILE A 100 16.22 -16.72 14.57
CA ILE A 100 17.11 -16.91 13.42
C ILE A 100 18.20 -15.81 13.37
N ILE A 101 17.83 -14.55 13.61
CA ILE A 101 18.80 -13.45 13.64
C ILE A 101 19.75 -13.59 14.84
N ALA A 102 19.24 -14.02 16.00
CA ALA A 102 20.07 -14.29 17.17
C ALA A 102 21.12 -15.38 16.91
N ASP A 103 20.72 -16.50 16.29
CA ASP A 103 21.63 -17.56 15.86
C ASP A 103 22.68 -17.06 14.86
N MET A 104 22.24 -16.27 13.87
CA MET A 104 23.12 -15.64 12.88
C MET A 104 24.18 -14.72 13.52
N TRP A 105 23.87 -14.11 14.67
CA TRP A 105 24.80 -13.28 15.44
C TRP A 105 25.52 -14.04 16.57
N HIS A 106 25.41 -15.37 16.60
CA HIS A 106 26.04 -16.24 17.60
C HIS A 106 25.57 -15.99 19.05
N ALA A 107 24.34 -15.50 19.23
CA ALA A 107 23.66 -15.44 20.52
C ALA A 107 22.87 -16.74 20.79
N ASP A 108 22.44 -16.98 22.04
CA ASP A 108 21.54 -18.11 22.35
C ASP A 108 20.12 -17.80 21.85
N PRO A 109 19.58 -18.56 20.86
CA PRO A 109 18.26 -18.28 20.30
C PRO A 109 17.11 -18.50 21.28
N LYS A 110 17.29 -19.28 22.36
CA LYS A 110 16.22 -19.55 23.34
C LYS A 110 16.00 -18.41 24.31
N GLU A 111 17.02 -17.58 24.50
CA GLU A 111 17.02 -16.43 25.40
C GLU A 111 16.96 -15.11 24.62
N ALA A 112 16.76 -15.18 23.29
CA ALA A 112 16.75 -14.03 22.41
C ALA A 112 15.53 -13.14 22.69
N ILE A 113 15.79 -11.87 22.96
CA ILE A 113 14.76 -10.83 23.10
C ILE A 113 14.86 -9.91 21.89
N GLY A 114 13.74 -9.73 21.19
CA GLY A 114 13.66 -8.89 20.00
C GLY A 114 12.22 -8.57 19.63
N THR A 115 12.05 -7.64 18.69
CA THR A 115 10.77 -7.22 18.15
C THR A 115 10.96 -6.79 16.71
N SER A 116 9.90 -6.90 15.91
CA SER A 116 9.79 -6.19 14.64
C SER A 116 9.81 -4.68 14.89
N THR A 117 10.44 -3.94 13.98
CA THR A 117 10.50 -2.48 13.98
C THR A 117 9.99 -1.96 12.64
N THR A 118 9.30 -0.81 12.65
CA THR A 118 8.89 -0.07 11.45
C THR A 118 10.01 0.80 10.90
#